data_AF-A0A819VVF9-F1
#
_entry.id   AF-A0A819VVF9-F1
#
_cell.length_a   1.000
_cell.length_b   1.000
_cell.length_c   1.000
_cell.angle_alpha   90.00
_cell.angle_beta   90.00
_cell.angle_gamma   90.00
#
_symmetry.space_group_name_H-M   'P 1'
#
loop_
_entity.id
_entity.type
_entity.pdbx_description
1 polymer ?
#
loop_
_entity_poly.entity_id
_entity_poly.type
_entity_poly.pdbx_seq_one_letter_code
_entity_poly.pdbx_strand_id
1 'polypeptide(L)'
;MRHKVPVFGFSKTNYKPTWGLHPDGIILIPCFTLWVFTAPFIGRWRKVLETLPKMADKVVWEERMRKVMWRGARTGERQWLTEIGERRNDSLLDIEFIDWSPGNRSRFYSDNFKTIYQYCEYKYLLHQEGWSYSNRLKYLLLCGSPVIYANFCGWQEYWYHLLKHDFNIIEFKAKGSELSFYNLTREIARNDRKAKYIGSNGRALVQKYLNDQAIQQYSHMM
;
A
#
# COMPACT_ATOMS: atom_id res chain seq x y z
N MET A 1 28.74 -0.87 24.72
CA MET A 1 28.13 -1.58 23.57
C MET A 1 26.64 -1.75 23.86
N ARG A 2 25.75 -1.26 23.00
CA ARG A 2 24.30 -1.53 23.17
C ARG A 2 24.07 -2.98 22.74
N HIS A 3 23.68 -3.86 23.67
CA HIS A 3 23.33 -5.24 23.33
C HIS A 3 22.12 -5.21 22.37
N LYS A 4 22.29 -5.77 21.18
CA LYS A 4 21.21 -5.96 20.22
C LYS A 4 20.37 -7.14 20.69
N VAL A 5 19.32 -6.87 21.45
CA VAL A 5 18.34 -7.89 21.84
C VAL A 5 17.49 -8.23 20.61
N PRO A 6 17.40 -9.50 20.18
CA PRO A 6 16.55 -9.89 19.06
C PRO A 6 15.08 -9.74 19.47
N VAL A 7 14.31 -9.01 18.68
CA VAL A 7 12.88 -8.79 18.89
C VAL A 7 12.15 -9.08 17.59
N PHE A 8 11.09 -9.89 17.66
CA PHE A 8 10.21 -10.08 16.52
C PHE A 8 9.31 -8.85 16.31
N GLY A 9 9.25 -8.35 15.09
CA GLY A 9 8.43 -7.20 14.73
C GLY A 9 7.79 -7.33 13.36
N PHE A 10 6.63 -6.73 13.16
CA PHE A 10 5.96 -6.73 11.85
C PHE A 10 6.57 -5.76 10.85
N SER A 11 7.25 -4.73 11.35
CA SER A 11 7.99 -3.79 10.51
C SER A 11 9.21 -3.23 11.22
N LYS A 12 10.12 -2.69 10.42
CA LYS A 12 11.23 -1.87 10.87
C LYS A 12 11.43 -0.71 9.88
N THR A 13 12.14 0.31 10.32
CA THR A 13 12.54 1.44 9.47
C THR A 13 14.05 1.42 9.28
N ASN A 14 14.55 2.04 8.22
CA ASN A 14 15.97 2.31 8.04
C ASN A 14 16.48 3.45 8.95
N TYR A 15 15.57 4.18 9.61
CA TYR A 15 15.93 5.21 10.58
C TYR A 15 16.50 4.59 11.85
N LYS A 16 17.68 5.04 12.27
CA LYS A 16 18.38 4.57 13.47
C LYS A 16 18.09 5.54 14.62
N PRO A 17 17.18 5.21 15.56
CA PRO A 17 16.84 6.12 16.63
C PRO A 17 17.98 6.26 17.63
N THR A 18 18.09 7.43 18.26
CA THR A 18 19.10 7.71 19.29
C THR A 18 18.80 7.00 20.61
N TRP A 19 17.54 6.67 20.87
CA TRP A 19 17.03 5.91 22.02
C TRP A 19 16.01 4.86 21.57
N GLY A 20 15.88 3.77 22.34
CA GLY A 20 14.95 2.66 22.05
C GLY A 20 15.56 1.52 21.24
N LEU A 21 14.70 0.66 20.70
CA LEU A 21 15.10 -0.53 19.95
C LEU A 21 15.68 -0.14 18.59
N HIS A 22 16.91 -0.58 18.30
CA HIS A 22 17.56 -0.34 17.03
C HIS A 22 17.01 -1.30 15.94
N PRO A 23 16.77 -0.85 14.69
CA PRO A 23 16.22 -1.70 13.62
C PRO A 23 17.00 -3.01 13.35
N ASP A 24 18.32 -2.99 13.51
CA ASP A 24 19.18 -4.17 13.40
C ASP A 24 18.84 -5.29 14.40
N GLY A 25 18.16 -4.99 15.51
CA GLY A 25 17.68 -5.98 16.46
C GLY A 25 16.30 -6.56 16.12
N ILE A 26 15.65 -6.05 15.06
CA ILE A 26 14.30 -6.46 14.67
C ILE A 26 14.38 -7.57 13.62
N ILE A 27 13.90 -8.75 13.99
CA ILE A 27 13.63 -9.87 13.08
C ILE A 27 12.21 -9.68 12.56
N LEU A 28 12.08 -9.50 11.24
CA LEU A 28 10.78 -9.24 10.63
C LEU A 28 9.98 -10.54 10.56
N ILE A 29 8.77 -10.52 11.10
CA ILE A 29 7.80 -11.64 11.02
C ILE A 29 6.59 -11.23 10.17
N PRO A 30 5.86 -12.20 9.58
CA PRO A 30 4.62 -11.91 8.87
C PRO A 30 3.60 -11.21 9.79
N CYS A 31 2.97 -10.15 9.29
CA CYS A 31 1.90 -9.48 10.02
C CYS A 31 0.70 -10.42 10.23
N PHE A 32 0.04 -10.34 11.39
CA PHE A 32 -1.22 -11.06 11.66
C PHE A 32 -2.31 -10.87 10.59
N THR A 33 -2.26 -9.75 9.84
CA THR A 33 -3.20 -9.48 8.73
C THR A 33 -3.05 -10.43 7.52
N LEU A 34 -1.99 -11.24 7.48
CA LEU A 34 -1.83 -12.34 6.52
C LEU A 34 -2.60 -13.61 6.92
N TRP A 35 -3.27 -13.62 8.08
CA TRP A 35 -4.28 -14.61 8.42
C TRP A 35 -5.67 -13.98 8.42
N VAL A 36 -5.88 -12.97 9.26
CA VAL A 36 -7.17 -12.29 9.44
C VAL A 36 -6.94 -10.81 9.69
N PHE A 37 -7.68 -9.96 8.98
CA PHE A 37 -7.89 -8.58 9.39
C PHE A 37 -9.35 -8.41 9.84
N THR A 38 -9.53 -7.96 11.08
CA THR A 38 -10.85 -7.90 11.75
C THR A 38 -11.74 -6.79 11.21
N ALA A 39 -11.25 -5.93 10.31
CA ALA A 39 -12.09 -4.97 9.64
C ALA A 39 -13.14 -5.71 8.76
N PRO A 40 -14.44 -5.39 8.90
CA PRO A 40 -15.54 -6.22 8.39
C PRO A 40 -15.54 -6.43 6.87
N PHE A 41 -14.83 -5.59 6.12
CA PHE A 41 -14.78 -5.58 4.66
C PHE A 41 -13.52 -6.22 4.04
N ILE A 42 -12.58 -6.76 4.84
CA ILE A 42 -11.35 -7.41 4.34
C ILE A 42 -11.38 -8.92 4.63
N GLY A 43 -11.49 -9.31 5.90
CA GLY A 43 -11.59 -10.72 6.28
C GLY A 43 -10.27 -11.50 6.19
N ARG A 44 -10.35 -12.78 5.77
CA ARG A 44 -9.20 -13.71 5.72
C ARG A 44 -8.34 -13.46 4.48
N TRP A 45 -7.03 -13.34 4.68
CA TRP A 45 -6.09 -13.06 3.59
C TRP A 45 -6.17 -14.10 2.46
N ARG A 46 -6.18 -15.40 2.78
CA ARG A 46 -6.35 -16.48 1.80
C ARG A 46 -7.55 -16.28 0.88
N LYS A 47 -8.69 -15.85 1.45
CA LYS A 47 -9.90 -15.57 0.67
C LYS A 47 -9.71 -14.33 -0.21
N VAL A 48 -9.12 -13.25 0.33
CA VAL A 48 -8.84 -12.03 -0.43
C VAL A 48 -7.87 -12.28 -1.59
N LEU A 49 -6.84 -13.10 -1.37
CA LEU A 49 -5.87 -13.49 -2.39
C LEU A 49 -6.54 -14.17 -3.59
N GLU A 50 -7.60 -14.94 -3.34
CA GLU A 50 -8.39 -15.61 -4.36
C GLU A 50 -9.44 -14.68 -5.00
N THR A 51 -10.17 -13.91 -4.20
CA THR A 51 -11.37 -13.19 -4.67
C THR A 51 -11.05 -11.82 -5.24
N LEU A 52 -10.05 -11.10 -4.71
CA LEU A 52 -9.77 -9.73 -5.12
C LEU A 52 -9.28 -9.62 -6.57
N PRO A 53 -8.34 -10.47 -7.06
CA PRO A 53 -7.98 -10.47 -8.48
C PRO A 53 -9.17 -10.78 -9.40
N LYS A 54 -9.99 -11.79 -9.06
CA LYS A 54 -11.21 -12.14 -9.81
C LYS A 54 -12.18 -10.97 -9.92
N MET A 55 -12.34 -10.21 -8.84
CA MET A 55 -13.19 -9.01 -8.82
C MET A 55 -12.56 -7.84 -9.60
N ALA A 56 -11.24 -7.67 -9.49
CA ALA A 56 -10.50 -6.65 -10.24
C ALA A 56 -10.57 -6.88 -11.75
N ASP A 57 -10.64 -8.14 -12.19
CA ASP A 57 -10.70 -8.53 -13.60
C ASP A 57 -12.11 -8.42 -14.18
N LYS A 58 -13.14 -8.12 -13.36
CA LYS A 58 -14.48 -7.77 -13.85
C LYS A 58 -14.52 -6.42 -14.56
N VAL A 59 -13.59 -5.52 -14.23
CA VAL A 59 -13.42 -4.22 -14.89
C VAL A 59 -12.15 -4.31 -15.72
N VAL A 60 -12.31 -4.38 -17.03
CA VAL A 60 -11.17 -4.45 -17.95
C VAL A 60 -10.34 -3.17 -17.83
N TRP A 61 -9.04 -3.29 -18.08
CA TRP A 61 -8.08 -2.21 -17.83
C TRP A 61 -8.49 -0.88 -18.49
N GLU A 62 -9.05 -0.94 -19.69
CA GLU A 62 -9.46 0.19 -20.50
C GLU A 62 -10.66 0.94 -19.91
N GLU A 63 -11.50 0.27 -19.12
CA GLU A 63 -12.68 0.82 -18.44
C GLU A 63 -12.36 1.38 -17.04
N ARG A 64 -11.19 1.05 -16.48
CA ARG A 64 -10.79 1.57 -15.17
C ARG A 64 -10.67 3.09 -15.18
N MET A 65 -11.13 3.72 -14.10
CA MET A 65 -11.06 5.16 -13.89
C MET A 65 -9.62 5.64 -13.98
N ARG A 66 -9.36 6.59 -14.89
CA ARG A 66 -8.03 7.17 -15.14
C ARG A 66 -7.64 8.19 -14.06
N LYS A 67 -7.66 7.77 -12.80
CA LYS A 67 -7.31 8.57 -11.62
C LYS A 67 -6.35 7.81 -10.70
N VAL A 68 -5.59 8.57 -9.92
CA VAL A 68 -4.78 8.09 -8.80
C VAL A 68 -5.63 8.10 -7.56
N MET A 69 -5.84 6.93 -6.99
CA MET A 69 -6.75 6.74 -5.87
C MET A 69 -6.04 6.55 -4.54
N TRP A 70 -6.50 7.27 -3.52
CA TRP A 70 -6.12 7.06 -2.13
C TRP A 70 -7.25 7.42 -1.18
N ARG A 71 -7.46 6.58 -0.15
CA ARG A 71 -8.24 6.92 1.04
C ARG A 71 -7.57 6.43 2.31
N GLY A 72 -7.56 7.25 3.37
CA GLY A 72 -6.98 6.83 4.63
C GLY A 72 -7.09 7.85 5.76
N ALA A 73 -6.67 7.42 6.95
CA ALA A 73 -6.62 8.28 8.13
C ALA A 73 -5.44 9.26 8.09
N ARG A 74 -5.58 10.39 8.80
CA ARG A 74 -4.51 11.33 9.14
C ARG A 74 -3.58 10.69 10.19
N THR A 75 -2.62 9.90 9.73
CA THR A 75 -1.65 9.17 10.59
C THR A 75 -0.25 9.29 10.03
N GLY A 76 0.76 9.50 10.88
CA GLY A 76 2.15 9.68 10.44
C GLY A 76 2.29 10.81 9.43
N GLU A 77 3.19 10.64 8.47
CA GLU A 77 3.63 11.67 7.53
C GLU A 77 2.74 11.74 6.28
N ARG A 78 1.44 11.98 6.50
CA ARG A 78 0.42 12.06 5.43
C ARG A 78 -0.02 13.47 5.10
N GLN A 79 0.46 14.49 5.78
CA GLN A 79 -0.02 15.87 5.64
C GLN A 79 0.09 16.41 4.21
N TRP A 80 1.11 16.00 3.44
CA TRP A 80 1.28 16.37 2.02
C TRP A 80 0.10 15.92 1.14
N LEU A 81 -0.66 14.89 1.56
CA LEU A 81 -1.87 14.44 0.84
C LEU A 81 -3.00 15.48 0.89
N THR A 82 -3.04 16.34 1.91
CA THR A 82 -3.98 17.48 1.94
C THR A 82 -3.65 18.46 0.81
N GLU A 83 -2.36 18.68 0.53
CA GLU A 83 -1.94 19.65 -0.48
C GLU A 83 -2.23 19.18 -1.90
N ILE A 84 -2.17 17.87 -2.13
CA ILE A 84 -2.50 17.31 -3.45
C ILE A 84 -3.97 16.93 -3.63
N GLY A 85 -4.67 16.58 -2.54
CA GLY A 85 -6.05 16.08 -2.58
C GLY A 85 -7.10 17.16 -2.32
N GLU A 86 -6.91 17.97 -1.27
CA GLU A 86 -7.92 18.95 -0.81
C GLU A 86 -7.70 20.34 -1.43
N ARG A 87 -6.44 20.72 -1.72
CA ARG A 87 -6.10 22.07 -2.16
C ARG A 87 -6.02 22.26 -3.69
N ARG A 88 -5.95 21.17 -4.46
CA ARG A 88 -5.93 21.23 -5.93
C ARG A 88 -6.93 20.26 -6.53
N ASN A 89 -7.86 20.80 -7.31
CA ASN A 89 -8.85 20.03 -8.07
C ASN A 89 -8.21 19.46 -9.36
N ASP A 90 -7.23 18.56 -9.22
CA ASP A 90 -6.63 17.87 -10.36
C ASP A 90 -7.50 16.67 -10.75
N SER A 91 -7.98 16.65 -12.00
CA SER A 91 -8.89 15.61 -12.50
C SER A 91 -8.26 14.20 -12.54
N LEU A 92 -6.93 14.10 -12.47
CA LEU A 92 -6.20 12.84 -12.35
C LEU A 92 -6.11 12.32 -10.92
N LEU A 93 -6.51 13.08 -9.92
CA LEU A 93 -6.38 12.69 -8.51
C LEU A 93 -7.76 12.43 -7.89
N ASP A 94 -7.83 11.38 -7.10
CA ASP A 94 -8.94 11.06 -6.22
C ASP A 94 -8.34 10.69 -4.85
N ILE A 95 -7.93 11.71 -4.10
CA ILE A 95 -7.16 11.57 -2.85
C ILE A 95 -7.89 12.31 -1.75
N GLU A 96 -8.35 11.58 -0.74
CA GLU A 96 -9.14 12.17 0.33
C GLU A 96 -8.88 11.45 1.67
N PHE A 97 -8.94 12.20 2.76
CA PHE A 97 -8.90 11.62 4.10
C PHE A 97 -10.25 11.03 4.49
N ILE A 98 -10.20 9.93 5.24
CA ILE A 98 -11.36 9.35 5.91
C ILE A 98 -11.15 9.49 7.42
N ASP A 99 -12.21 9.81 8.14
CA ASP A 99 -12.23 9.73 9.60
C ASP A 99 -12.27 8.26 10.06
N TRP A 100 -11.20 7.79 10.68
CA TRP A 100 -11.06 6.42 11.20
C TRP A 100 -11.31 6.31 12.70
N SER A 101 -11.86 7.35 13.35
CA SER A 101 -12.13 7.36 14.78
C SER A 101 -13.00 6.17 15.21
N PRO A 102 -12.68 5.43 16.29
CA PRO A 102 -13.39 4.19 16.67
C PRO A 102 -14.92 4.30 16.80
N GLY A 103 -15.46 5.49 17.09
CA GLY A 103 -16.90 5.74 17.20
C GLY A 103 -17.62 6.13 15.90
N ASN A 104 -16.89 6.55 14.86
CA ASN A 104 -17.53 7.03 13.63
C ASN A 104 -17.86 5.87 12.68
N ARG A 105 -19.05 5.27 12.85
CA ARG A 105 -19.56 4.23 11.94
C ARG A 105 -20.16 4.80 10.65
N SER A 106 -20.62 6.06 10.64
CA SER A 106 -21.24 6.66 9.46
C SER A 106 -20.28 6.76 8.28
N ARG A 107 -18.96 6.79 8.54
CA ARG A 107 -17.91 6.71 7.51
C ARG A 107 -18.14 5.61 6.47
N PHE A 108 -18.63 4.44 6.88
CA PHE A 108 -18.79 3.29 5.97
C PHE A 108 -19.94 3.47 4.98
N TYR A 109 -20.81 4.46 5.21
CA TYR A 109 -21.93 4.84 4.34
C TYR A 109 -21.63 6.11 3.54
N SER A 110 -20.45 6.72 3.73
CA SER A 110 -20.03 7.89 2.96
C SER A 110 -19.47 7.48 1.60
N ASP A 111 -19.76 8.26 0.56
CA ASP A 111 -19.17 8.08 -0.78
C ASP A 111 -17.64 8.14 -0.79
N ASN A 112 -17.06 8.80 0.22
CA ASN A 112 -15.62 8.90 0.43
C ASN A 112 -15.03 7.53 0.85
N PHE A 113 -15.78 6.67 1.55
CA PHE A 113 -15.31 5.34 1.89
C PHE A 113 -15.33 4.40 0.67
N LYS A 114 -14.16 3.82 0.38
CA LYS A 114 -14.01 2.80 -0.67
C LYS A 114 -13.49 1.50 -0.08
N THR A 115 -14.13 0.40 -0.45
CA THR A 115 -13.68 -0.96 -0.14
C THR A 115 -12.45 -1.33 -0.97
N ILE A 116 -11.72 -2.36 -0.56
CA ILE A 116 -10.57 -2.87 -1.34
C ILE A 116 -10.95 -3.29 -2.78
N TYR A 117 -12.21 -3.67 -3.01
CA TYR A 117 -12.71 -4.04 -4.33
C TYR A 117 -12.92 -2.81 -5.22
N GLN A 118 -13.51 -1.74 -4.67
CA GLN A 118 -13.71 -0.47 -5.39
C GLN A 118 -12.38 0.20 -5.77
N TYR A 119 -11.31 -0.02 -4.99
CA TYR A 119 -9.98 0.44 -5.40
C TYR A 119 -9.55 -0.16 -6.75
N CYS A 120 -9.95 -1.39 -7.06
CA CYS A 120 -9.56 -2.04 -8.30
C CYS A 120 -10.22 -1.45 -9.55
N GLU A 121 -11.22 -0.59 -9.39
CA GLU A 121 -11.85 0.18 -10.47
C GLU A 121 -10.98 1.36 -10.94
N TYR A 122 -9.89 1.67 -10.23
CA TYR A 122 -8.97 2.77 -10.56
C TYR A 122 -7.69 2.26 -11.24
N LYS A 123 -7.20 3.01 -12.23
CA LYS A 123 -5.96 2.66 -12.96
C LYS A 123 -4.70 2.81 -12.12
N TYR A 124 -4.64 3.77 -11.19
CA TYR A 124 -3.42 4.04 -10.43
C TYR A 124 -3.76 4.09 -8.95
N LEU A 125 -2.95 3.40 -8.13
CA LEU A 125 -3.19 3.30 -6.71
C LEU A 125 -2.03 3.92 -5.94
N LEU A 126 -2.32 4.74 -4.94
CA LEU A 126 -1.29 5.30 -4.08
C LEU A 126 -1.18 4.48 -2.79
N HIS A 127 0.05 4.13 -2.44
CA HIS A 127 0.41 3.62 -1.13
C HIS A 127 1.20 4.68 -0.38
N GLN A 128 0.81 4.94 0.87
CA GLN A 128 1.54 5.83 1.79
C GLN A 128 1.59 5.22 3.18
N GLU A 129 2.78 5.24 3.77
CA GLU A 129 3.06 4.83 5.15
C GLU A 129 2.18 5.60 6.15
N GLY A 130 2.04 5.06 7.36
CA GLY A 130 1.35 5.72 8.48
C GLY A 130 2.34 6.03 9.60
N TRP A 131 1.95 5.77 10.85
CA TRP A 131 2.89 5.77 11.98
C TRP A 131 3.99 4.72 11.82
N SER A 132 3.68 3.62 11.13
CA SER A 132 4.63 2.62 10.66
C SER A 132 4.32 2.24 9.21
N TYR A 133 4.71 1.04 8.77
CA TYR A 133 4.24 0.48 7.51
C TYR A 133 2.69 0.50 7.43
N SER A 134 2.16 0.59 6.21
CA SER A 134 0.73 0.39 5.99
C SER A 134 0.48 -0.99 5.44
N ASN A 135 -0.37 -1.77 6.13
CA ASN A 135 -0.80 -3.09 5.67
C ASN A 135 -1.54 -3.09 4.30
N ARG A 136 -1.84 -1.91 3.74
CA ARG A 136 -2.62 -1.73 2.53
C ARG A 136 -1.90 -2.22 1.27
N LEU A 137 -0.56 -2.16 1.21
CA LEU A 137 0.20 -2.38 -0.03
C LEU A 137 -0.18 -3.68 -0.75
N LYS A 138 -0.18 -4.80 -0.03
CA LYS A 138 -0.50 -6.13 -0.58
C LYS A 138 -1.89 -6.20 -1.21
N TYR A 139 -2.86 -5.47 -0.67
CA TYR A 139 -4.22 -5.42 -1.23
C TYR A 139 -4.27 -4.61 -2.53
N LEU A 140 -3.54 -3.49 -2.59
CA LEU A 140 -3.49 -2.64 -3.79
C LEU A 140 -2.83 -3.38 -4.96
N LEU A 141 -1.73 -4.09 -4.69
CA LEU A 141 -1.01 -4.85 -5.71
C LEU A 141 -1.89 -5.93 -6.34
N LEU A 142 -2.79 -6.56 -5.56
CA LEU A 142 -3.74 -7.56 -6.09
C LEU A 142 -4.71 -7.01 -7.12
N CYS A 143 -5.02 -5.70 -7.11
CA CYS A 143 -5.87 -5.10 -8.13
C CYS A 143 -5.23 -5.15 -9.54
N GLY A 144 -3.93 -5.40 -9.68
CA GLY A 144 -3.24 -5.36 -10.97
C GLY A 144 -3.10 -3.95 -11.55
N SER A 145 -3.46 -2.93 -10.77
CA SER A 145 -3.13 -1.54 -11.04
C SER A 145 -1.74 -1.24 -10.48
N PRO A 146 -0.88 -0.48 -11.18
CA PRO A 146 0.40 -0.07 -10.63
C PRO A 146 0.20 0.73 -9.35
N VAL A 147 1.02 0.42 -8.36
CA VAL A 147 1.01 1.09 -7.07
C VAL A 147 2.16 2.09 -7.02
N ILE A 148 1.82 3.37 -6.85
CA ILE A 148 2.77 4.41 -6.50
C ILE A 148 3.10 4.22 -5.02
N TYR A 149 4.31 3.73 -4.74
CA TYR A 149 4.82 3.55 -3.38
C TYR A 149 5.47 4.86 -2.93
N ALA A 150 4.68 5.69 -2.24
CA ALA A 150 5.21 6.90 -1.63
C ALA A 150 5.98 6.52 -0.35
N ASN A 151 7.30 6.64 -0.45
CA ASN A 151 8.23 6.34 0.62
C ASN A 151 8.56 7.62 1.39
N PHE A 152 8.40 7.59 2.71
CA PHE A 152 8.74 8.71 3.58
C PHE A 152 9.74 8.31 4.66
N CYS A 153 9.37 7.34 5.51
CA CYS A 153 10.16 6.88 6.63
C CYS A 153 10.90 5.57 6.34
N GLY A 154 10.74 4.99 5.14
CA GLY A 154 11.39 3.74 4.75
C GLY A 154 10.99 2.58 5.65
N TRP A 155 9.70 2.49 5.98
CA TRP A 155 9.15 1.35 6.70
C TRP A 155 9.12 0.11 5.81
N GLN A 156 9.46 -1.05 6.39
CA GLN A 156 9.61 -2.31 5.68
C GLN A 156 8.84 -3.42 6.38
N GLU A 157 8.08 -4.22 5.61
CA GLU A 157 7.66 -5.57 6.03
C GLU A 157 8.69 -6.61 5.56
N TYR A 158 8.57 -7.84 6.07
CA TYR A 158 9.49 -8.95 5.76
C TYR A 158 9.70 -9.21 4.26
N TRP A 159 8.71 -8.90 3.42
CA TRP A 159 8.73 -9.15 1.98
C TRP A 159 9.07 -7.92 1.13
N TYR A 160 9.21 -6.73 1.73
CA TYR A 160 9.41 -5.48 0.96
C TYR A 160 10.73 -5.44 0.18
N HIS A 161 11.71 -6.26 0.53
CA HIS A 161 12.96 -6.43 -0.22
C HIS A 161 12.76 -6.97 -1.64
N LEU A 162 11.58 -7.51 -1.97
CA LEU A 162 11.21 -7.99 -3.31
C LEU A 162 10.62 -6.87 -4.20
N LEU A 163 10.32 -5.70 -3.62
CA LEU A 163 9.79 -4.55 -4.35
C LEU A 163 10.88 -3.94 -5.24
N LYS A 164 10.50 -3.58 -6.46
CA LYS A 164 11.39 -3.02 -7.48
C LYS A 164 10.67 -1.91 -8.25
N HIS A 165 11.22 -0.70 -8.18
CA HIS A 165 10.79 0.44 -8.98
C HIS A 165 10.76 0.07 -10.48
N ASP A 166 9.75 0.56 -11.20
CA ASP A 166 9.53 0.34 -12.63
C ASP A 166 9.34 -1.12 -13.06
N PHE A 167 9.23 -2.05 -12.10
CA PHE A 167 8.95 -3.46 -12.38
C PHE A 167 7.67 -3.94 -11.72
N ASN A 168 7.51 -3.78 -10.40
CA ASN A 168 6.33 -4.24 -9.66
C ASN A 168 5.66 -3.16 -8.78
N ILE A 169 6.34 -2.02 -8.62
CA ILE A 169 5.81 -0.78 -8.03
C ILE A 169 6.41 0.44 -8.73
N ILE A 170 5.87 1.61 -8.43
CA ILE A 170 6.45 2.90 -8.82
C ILE A 170 6.87 3.63 -7.54
N GLU A 171 8.14 3.53 -7.17
CA GLU A 171 8.66 4.28 -6.02
C GLU A 171 8.60 5.80 -6.25
N PHE A 172 8.16 6.52 -5.22
CA PHE A 172 8.10 7.97 -5.16
C PHE A 172 8.61 8.45 -3.81
N LYS A 173 9.51 9.44 -3.80
CA LYS A 173 10.00 10.06 -2.56
C LYS A 173 9.10 11.25 -2.22
N ALA A 174 8.28 11.14 -1.18
CA ALA A 174 7.21 12.10 -0.93
C ALA A 174 7.63 13.47 -0.37
N LYS A 175 8.87 13.65 0.10
CA LYS A 175 9.29 14.83 0.87
C LYS A 175 9.24 16.13 0.04
N GLY A 176 8.27 17.02 0.33
CA GLY A 176 8.16 18.39 -0.20
C GLY A 176 8.08 18.46 -1.73
N SER A 177 7.36 17.53 -2.33
CA SER A 177 7.49 17.19 -3.75
C SER A 177 6.14 17.08 -4.47
N GLU A 178 5.16 17.89 -4.07
CA GLU A 178 3.82 17.92 -4.66
C GLU A 178 3.91 18.10 -6.18
N LEU A 179 4.74 19.04 -6.66
CA LEU A 179 4.97 19.24 -8.09
C LEU A 179 5.52 17.99 -8.78
N SER A 180 6.49 17.32 -8.16
CA SER A 180 7.05 16.06 -8.66
C SER A 180 6.01 14.95 -8.68
N PHE A 181 5.11 14.90 -7.68
CA PHE A 181 4.00 13.97 -7.67
C PHE A 181 3.08 14.20 -8.88
N TYR A 182 2.66 15.44 -9.14
CA TYR A 182 1.83 15.74 -10.31
C TYR A 182 2.52 15.40 -11.64
N ASN A 183 3.83 15.60 -11.73
CA ASN A 183 4.58 15.23 -12.94
C ASN A 183 4.62 13.72 -13.12
N LEU A 184 4.88 12.98 -12.04
CA LEU A 184 4.86 11.52 -12.03
C LEU A 184 3.48 10.98 -12.44
N THR A 185 2.39 11.50 -11.88
CA THR A 185 1.04 11.00 -12.22
C THR A 185 0.68 11.24 -13.68
N ARG A 186 1.08 12.39 -14.26
CA ARG A 186 0.93 12.66 -15.70
C ARG A 186 1.81 11.75 -16.55
N GLU A 187 3.03 11.46 -16.13
CA GLU A 187 3.93 10.56 -16.85
C GLU A 187 3.36 9.14 -16.91
N ILE A 188 2.97 8.59 -15.76
CA ILE A 188 2.33 7.27 -15.66
C ILE A 188 1.10 7.23 -16.55
N ALA A 189 0.27 8.27 -16.49
CA ALA A 189 -0.98 8.33 -17.24
C ALA A 189 -0.80 8.52 -18.76
N ARG A 190 0.40 8.86 -19.23
CA ARG A 190 0.78 8.89 -20.66
C ARG A 190 1.31 7.54 -21.13
N ASN A 191 1.81 6.70 -20.24
CA ASN A 191 2.39 5.40 -20.57
C ASN A 191 1.57 4.23 -20.00
N ASP A 192 0.35 4.09 -20.54
CA ASP A 192 -0.64 3.13 -20.07
C ASP A 192 -0.17 1.66 -20.18
N ARG A 193 0.65 1.34 -21.19
CA ARG A 193 1.25 0.01 -21.36
C ARG A 193 2.25 -0.31 -20.24
N LYS A 194 3.17 0.62 -19.93
CA LYS A 194 4.13 0.46 -18.81
C LYS A 194 3.39 0.36 -17.48
N ALA A 195 2.37 1.20 -17.28
CA ALA A 195 1.51 1.17 -16.09
C ALA A 195 0.86 -0.22 -15.89
N LYS A 196 0.21 -0.77 -16.93
CA LYS A 196 -0.41 -2.10 -16.91
C LYS A 196 0.61 -3.21 -16.65
N TYR A 197 1.80 -3.13 -17.25
CA TYR A 197 2.90 -4.07 -17.03
C TYR A 197 3.35 -4.07 -15.56
N ILE A 198 3.62 -2.90 -14.98
CA ILE A 198 4.04 -2.78 -13.58
C ILE A 198 2.97 -3.33 -12.63
N GLY A 199 1.70 -2.97 -12.86
CA GLY A 199 0.59 -3.46 -12.05
C GLY A 199 0.43 -4.99 -12.10
N SER A 200 0.58 -5.58 -13.29
CA SER A 200 0.51 -7.04 -13.48
C SER A 200 1.63 -7.77 -12.73
N ASN A 201 2.86 -7.24 -12.76
CA ASN A 201 3.98 -7.79 -12.01
C ASN A 201 3.82 -7.61 -10.49
N GLY A 202 3.25 -6.48 -10.05
CA GLY A 202 2.88 -6.25 -8.66
C GLY A 202 1.91 -7.31 -8.13
N ARG A 203 0.86 -7.59 -8.89
CA ARG A 203 -0.10 -8.67 -8.59
C ARG A 203 0.60 -10.03 -8.51
N ALA A 204 1.42 -10.36 -9.51
CA ALA A 204 2.13 -11.63 -9.58
C ALA A 204 3.08 -11.85 -8.39
N LEU A 205 3.78 -10.79 -7.95
CA LEU A 205 4.64 -10.84 -6.77
C LEU A 205 3.85 -11.27 -5.53
N VAL A 206 2.69 -10.64 -5.28
CA VAL A 206 1.86 -10.95 -4.11
C VAL A 206 1.31 -12.37 -4.20
N GLN A 207 0.80 -12.80 -5.35
CA GLN A 207 0.30 -14.16 -5.55
C GLN A 207 1.37 -15.23 -5.33
N LYS A 208 2.62 -14.93 -5.73
CA LYS A 208 3.74 -15.87 -5.62
C LYS A 208 4.33 -15.92 -4.20
N TYR A 209 4.53 -14.78 -3.56
CA TYR A 209 5.33 -14.70 -2.33
C TYR A 209 4.51 -14.44 -1.06
N LEU A 210 3.22 -14.12 -1.18
CA LEU A 210 2.31 -13.94 -0.05
C LEU A 210 1.14 -14.95 -0.08
N ASN A 211 1.31 -16.12 -0.70
CA ASN A 211 0.37 -17.24 -0.50
C ASN A 211 0.66 -18.01 0.79
N ASP A 212 -0.28 -18.87 1.20
CA ASP A 212 -0.20 -19.62 2.45
C ASP A 212 1.11 -20.41 2.59
N GLN A 213 1.56 -21.06 1.50
CA GLN A 213 2.78 -21.85 1.49
C GLN A 213 4.01 -20.97 1.73
N ALA A 214 4.14 -19.85 1.02
CA ALA A 214 5.27 -18.94 1.16
C ALA A 214 5.32 -18.32 2.57
N ILE A 215 4.15 -17.94 3.12
CA ILE A 215 4.04 -17.40 4.48
C ILE A 215 4.49 -18.45 5.51
N GLN A 216 4.01 -19.69 5.39
CA GLN A 216 4.40 -20.79 6.29
C GLN A 216 5.90 -21.08 6.20
N GLN A 217 6.45 -21.19 4.99
CA GLN A 217 7.87 -21.44 4.79
C GLN A 217 8.73 -20.36 5.45
N TYR A 218 8.39 -19.08 5.26
CA TYR A 218 9.09 -17.99 5.95
C TYR A 218 9.00 -18.11 7.47
N SER A 219 7.82 -18.44 8.00
CA SER A 219 7.61 -18.65 9.44
C SER A 219 8.37 -19.84 10.02
N HIS A 220 8.62 -20.90 9.25
CA HIS A 220 9.36 -22.08 9.71
C HIS A 220 10.88 -21.93 9.63
N MET A 221 11.40 -20.98 8.84
CA MET A 221 12.83 -20.72 8.70
C MET A 221 13.40 -19.73 9.74
N MET A 222 12.53 -19.12 10.56
CA MET A 222 12.90 -18.20 11.65
C MET A 222 13.07 -18.95 12.97
#